data_AF-A0A948GAZ3-F1
#
_entry.id   AF-A0A948GAZ3-F1
#
_cell.length_a   1.000
_cell.length_b   1.000
_cell.length_c   1.000
_cell.angle_alpha   90.00
_cell.angle_beta   90.00
_cell.angle_gamma   90.00
#
_symmetry.space_group_name_H-M   'P 1'
#
loop_
_entity.id
_entity.type
_entity.pdbx_description
1 polymer ?
#
loop_
_entity_poly.entity_id
_entity_poly.type
_entity_poly.pdbx_seq_one_letter_code
_entity_poly.pdbx_strand_id
1 'polypeptide(L)'
;MESTIRQEVYGRIVFAKYLQKSAESACSNKNDRMEFTKGILLLHDAVEQMLGAVADHLHVKLKGKNIYLLEYFDLIEQHDPEKRKLSYRIQMRNLNSIRRSAKHEGIFPNIKTSSHFPGTVFALLEEACKTYFDIELQTVSLKSLIRNDKVRKYIDEAEQLIDKGDYEKALISLAFAMFYICESSTMTSPLRRLILGKKDAAEIEFTQPYKTEYKLELVEHGIDPYLYYRFCNLTPRIARHTETNDLYHWWNKYYGHPANWTKQNALFCLNFCIETALNYQRDVNEGYSLVSYMEIYEDVIEPKRETAIIYNSSKYPSKYIPHGKTLQRKPIFELKKGQSIVGIAMDDEERLDEWSIASDDLSSKSNKYGIGYVSKGEVFVERRPRGTLRE
;
A
#
# COMPACT_ATOMS: atom_id res chain seq x y z
N MET A 1 -23.90 -16.69 30.60
CA MET A 1 -22.54 -17.14 30.24
C MET A 1 -22.13 -16.29 29.07
N GLU A 2 -21.20 -15.34 29.25
CA GLU A 2 -20.55 -14.68 28.12
C GLU A 2 -19.80 -15.77 27.35
N SER A 3 -20.40 -16.25 26.27
CA SER A 3 -19.73 -17.25 25.44
C SER A 3 -18.68 -16.50 24.64
N THR A 4 -17.43 -16.62 25.05
CA THR A 4 -16.29 -16.11 24.28
C THR A 4 -16.28 -16.82 22.93
N ILE A 5 -16.38 -16.06 21.83
CA ILE A 5 -16.39 -16.60 20.48
C ILE A 5 -15.07 -17.35 20.24
N ARG A 6 -15.15 -18.61 19.80
CA ARG A 6 -13.97 -19.42 19.47
C ARG A 6 -13.19 -18.78 18.32
N GLN A 7 -11.86 -18.85 18.36
CA GLN A 7 -10.99 -18.20 17.37
C GLN A 7 -11.27 -18.66 15.93
N GLU A 8 -11.54 -19.95 15.72
CA GLU A 8 -11.84 -20.47 14.38
C GLU A 8 -13.17 -19.92 13.84
N VAL A 9 -14.15 -19.73 14.74
CA VAL A 9 -15.45 -19.14 14.41
C VAL A 9 -15.29 -17.67 14.08
N TYR A 10 -14.54 -16.92 14.89
CA TYR A 10 -14.24 -15.52 14.61
C TYR A 10 -13.48 -15.35 13.28
N GLY A 11 -12.54 -16.25 12.97
CA GLY A 11 -11.85 -16.28 11.68
C GLY A 11 -12.80 -16.43 10.48
N ARG A 12 -13.85 -17.27 10.60
CA ARG A 12 -14.90 -17.37 9.56
C ARG A 12 -15.73 -16.10 9.42
N ILE A 13 -16.05 -15.42 10.53
CA ILE A 13 -16.74 -14.12 10.51
C ILE A 13 -15.90 -13.07 9.79
N VAL A 14 -14.60 -12.99 10.10
CA VAL A 14 -13.64 -12.12 9.42
C VAL A 14 -13.62 -12.42 7.92
N PHE A 15 -13.55 -13.70 7.54
CA PHE A 15 -13.52 -14.10 6.14
C PHE A 15 -14.83 -13.77 5.41
N ALA A 16 -15.98 -14.03 6.04
CA ALA A 16 -17.29 -13.65 5.51
C ALA A 16 -17.39 -12.14 5.25
N LYS A 17 -16.92 -11.31 6.20
CA LYS A 17 -16.88 -9.85 6.05
C LYS A 17 -15.96 -9.43 4.90
N TYR A 18 -14.78 -10.04 4.79
CA TYR A 18 -13.86 -9.76 3.68
C TYR A 18 -14.50 -10.07 2.32
N LEU A 19 -15.07 -11.27 2.15
CA LEU A 19 -15.75 -11.68 0.92
C LEU A 19 -16.90 -10.75 0.57
N GLN A 20 -17.71 -10.35 1.56
CA GLN A 20 -18.81 -9.42 1.37
C GLN A 20 -18.34 -8.05 0.87
N LYS A 21 -17.27 -7.48 1.44
CA LYS A 21 -16.68 -6.21 0.96
C LYS A 21 -16.11 -6.32 -0.45
N SER A 22 -15.37 -7.40 -0.74
CA SER A 22 -14.86 -7.65 -2.09
C SER A 22 -16.00 -7.77 -3.11
N ALA A 23 -17.10 -8.41 -2.71
CA ALA A 23 -18.27 -8.56 -3.54
C ALA A 23 -19.02 -7.24 -3.79
N GLU A 24 -19.13 -6.37 -2.79
CA GLU A 24 -19.70 -5.02 -2.95
C GLU A 24 -18.93 -4.22 -3.99
N SER A 25 -17.59 -4.22 -3.91
CA SER A 25 -16.74 -3.53 -4.89
C SER A 25 -16.98 -4.09 -6.30
N ALA A 26 -16.98 -5.41 -6.46
CA ALA A 26 -17.24 -6.07 -7.75
C ALA A 26 -18.65 -5.77 -8.30
N CYS A 27 -19.68 -5.78 -7.45
CA CYS A 27 -21.05 -5.46 -7.84
C CYS A 27 -21.29 -3.96 -8.09
N SER A 28 -20.40 -3.07 -7.65
CA SER A 28 -20.51 -1.62 -7.89
C SER A 28 -20.28 -1.27 -9.37
N ASN A 29 -19.50 -2.07 -10.09
CA ASN A 29 -19.26 -1.89 -11.52
C ASN A 29 -20.45 -2.41 -12.35
N LYS A 30 -21.46 -1.54 -12.54
CA LYS A 30 -22.70 -1.88 -13.27
C LYS A 30 -22.52 -2.02 -14.79
N ASN A 31 -21.36 -1.65 -15.32
CA ASN A 31 -21.07 -1.72 -16.76
C ASN A 31 -20.35 -3.03 -17.13
N ASP A 32 -19.76 -3.72 -16.16
CA ASP A 32 -19.08 -5.00 -16.36
C ASP A 32 -19.92 -6.15 -15.78
N ARG A 33 -20.54 -6.92 -16.68
CA ARG A 33 -21.37 -8.06 -16.28
C ARG A 33 -20.55 -9.20 -15.69
N MET A 34 -19.29 -9.39 -16.12
CA MET A 34 -18.45 -10.46 -15.60
C MET A 34 -17.99 -10.13 -14.18
N GLU A 35 -17.54 -8.90 -13.94
CA GLU A 35 -17.16 -8.46 -12.59
C GLU A 35 -18.36 -8.47 -11.64
N PHE A 36 -19.55 -8.03 -12.11
CA PHE A 36 -20.77 -8.15 -11.33
C PHE A 36 -21.10 -9.62 -10.99
N THR A 37 -20.90 -10.54 -11.93
CA THR A 37 -21.11 -11.98 -11.71
C THR A 37 -20.17 -12.53 -10.66
N LYS A 38 -18.89 -12.17 -10.72
CA LYS A 38 -17.90 -12.51 -9.68
C LYS A 38 -18.34 -11.98 -8.32
N GLY A 39 -18.87 -10.76 -8.25
CA GLY A 39 -19.48 -10.24 -7.02
C GLY A 39 -20.61 -11.13 -6.48
N ILE A 40 -21.54 -11.59 -7.34
CA ILE A 40 -22.60 -12.53 -6.94
C ILE A 40 -22.05 -13.85 -6.37
N LEU A 41 -20.96 -14.38 -6.95
CA LEU A 41 -20.30 -15.58 -6.44
C LEU A 41 -19.71 -15.33 -5.04
N LEU A 42 -18.99 -14.22 -4.87
CA LEU A 42 -18.39 -13.84 -3.59
C LEU A 42 -19.45 -13.58 -2.51
N LEU A 43 -20.59 -12.98 -2.86
CA LEU A 43 -21.72 -12.82 -1.93
C LEU A 43 -22.25 -14.16 -1.44
N HIS A 44 -22.39 -15.15 -2.32
CA HIS A 44 -22.81 -16.49 -1.93
C HIS A 44 -21.82 -17.10 -0.94
N ASP A 45 -20.52 -17.03 -1.25
CA ASP A 45 -19.47 -17.58 -0.39
C ASP A 45 -19.42 -16.87 0.97
N ALA A 46 -19.65 -15.55 1.01
CA ALA A 46 -19.75 -14.78 2.25
C ALA A 46 -20.88 -15.29 3.16
N VAL A 47 -22.06 -15.56 2.58
CA VAL A 47 -23.21 -16.12 3.32
C VAL A 47 -22.88 -17.52 3.84
N GLU A 48 -22.26 -18.36 3.01
CA GLU A 48 -21.87 -19.72 3.42
C GLU A 48 -20.87 -19.69 4.59
N GLN A 49 -19.87 -18.80 4.55
CA GLN A 49 -18.92 -18.63 5.66
C GLN A 49 -19.60 -18.15 6.94
N MET A 50 -20.53 -17.19 6.84
CA MET A 50 -21.25 -16.68 8.00
C MET A 50 -22.18 -17.74 8.62
N LEU A 51 -22.99 -18.42 7.80
CA LEU A 51 -23.88 -19.47 8.28
C LEU A 51 -23.10 -20.66 8.85
N GLY A 52 -21.95 -20.99 8.24
CA GLY A 52 -21.02 -21.97 8.77
C GLY A 52 -20.42 -21.54 10.12
N ALA A 53 -20.13 -20.26 10.32
CA ALA A 53 -19.70 -19.73 11.61
C ALA A 53 -20.79 -19.88 12.68
N VAL A 54 -22.05 -19.57 12.35
CA VAL A 54 -23.20 -19.73 13.26
C VAL A 54 -23.39 -21.21 13.61
N ALA A 55 -23.37 -22.10 12.62
CA ALA A 55 -23.52 -23.54 12.85
C ALA A 55 -22.40 -24.09 13.75
N ASP A 56 -21.15 -23.69 13.52
CA ASP A 56 -20.01 -24.07 14.36
C ASP A 56 -20.14 -23.50 15.79
N HIS A 57 -20.66 -22.27 15.93
CA HIS A 57 -20.93 -21.65 17.23
C HIS A 57 -21.98 -22.42 18.05
N LEU A 58 -23.02 -22.89 17.37
CA LEU A 58 -24.06 -23.74 17.95
C LEU A 58 -23.64 -25.21 18.09
N HIS A 59 -22.37 -25.53 17.82
CA HIS A 59 -21.83 -26.89 17.87
C HIS A 59 -22.59 -27.91 16.99
N VAL A 60 -23.14 -27.45 15.87
CA VAL A 60 -23.84 -28.31 14.90
C VAL A 60 -22.87 -29.35 14.34
N LYS A 61 -23.24 -30.63 14.42
CA LYS A 61 -22.50 -31.71 13.77
C LYS A 61 -22.90 -31.79 12.29
N LEU A 62 -22.04 -31.25 11.43
CA LEU A 62 -22.19 -31.32 9.97
C LEU A 62 -22.10 -32.77 9.50
N LYS A 63 -23.22 -33.35 9.05
CA LYS A 63 -23.29 -34.74 8.55
C LYS A 63 -23.03 -34.77 7.05
N GLY A 64 -21.80 -35.14 6.65
CA GLY A 64 -21.42 -35.34 5.25
C GLY A 64 -20.40 -34.32 4.75
N LYS A 65 -19.87 -34.55 3.53
CA LYS A 65 -18.83 -33.69 2.93
C LYS A 65 -19.38 -32.43 2.25
N ASN A 66 -20.68 -32.41 1.92
CA ASN A 66 -21.31 -31.32 1.18
C ASN A 66 -22.59 -30.87 1.90
N ILE A 67 -22.57 -29.70 2.52
CA ILE A 67 -23.77 -29.05 3.06
C ILE A 67 -24.13 -27.92 2.10
N TYR A 68 -25.38 -27.90 1.65
CA TYR A 68 -25.87 -26.86 0.77
C TYR A 68 -26.25 -25.60 1.57
N LEU A 69 -26.11 -24.42 0.97
CA LEU A 69 -26.39 -23.14 1.63
C LEU A 69 -27.71 -23.11 2.42
N LEU A 70 -28.80 -23.62 1.83
CA LEU A 70 -30.13 -23.57 2.45
C LEU A 70 -30.30 -24.55 3.61
N GLU A 71 -29.48 -25.60 3.68
CA GLU A 71 -29.50 -26.58 4.78
C GLU A 71 -28.94 -25.99 6.06
N TYR A 72 -28.03 -25.00 5.98
CA TYR A 72 -27.54 -24.30 7.16
C TYR A 72 -28.68 -23.63 7.94
N PHE A 73 -29.65 -23.00 7.26
CA PHE A 73 -30.81 -22.40 7.93
C PHE A 73 -31.56 -23.45 8.76
N ASP A 74 -31.83 -24.63 8.18
CA ASP A 74 -32.54 -25.70 8.88
C ASP A 74 -31.73 -26.22 10.07
N LEU A 75 -30.42 -26.42 9.88
CA LEU A 75 -29.52 -26.90 10.94
C LEU A 75 -29.43 -25.91 12.11
N ILE A 76 -29.32 -24.62 11.81
CA ILE A 76 -29.29 -23.53 12.80
C ILE A 76 -30.60 -23.51 13.58
N GLU A 77 -31.76 -23.47 12.91
CA GLU A 77 -33.07 -23.46 13.57
C GLU A 77 -33.31 -24.70 14.47
N GLN A 78 -32.79 -25.87 14.05
CA GLN A 78 -32.88 -27.10 14.81
C GLN A 78 -32.03 -27.07 16.09
N HIS A 79 -30.80 -26.57 16.00
CA HIS A 79 -29.81 -26.63 17.09
C HIS A 79 -29.75 -25.37 17.95
N ASP A 80 -30.37 -24.26 17.54
CA ASP A 80 -30.46 -23.07 18.37
C ASP A 80 -31.39 -23.32 19.57
N PRO A 81 -30.88 -23.23 20.82
CA PRO A 81 -31.70 -23.43 22.02
C PRO A 81 -32.81 -22.40 22.16
N GLU A 82 -32.57 -21.17 21.69
CA GLU A 82 -33.51 -20.05 21.79
C GLU A 82 -34.52 -20.01 20.63
N LYS A 83 -34.42 -20.94 19.66
CA LYS A 83 -35.30 -21.02 18.49
C LYS A 83 -35.39 -19.72 17.69
N ARG A 84 -34.31 -18.94 17.68
CA ARG A 84 -34.16 -17.74 16.86
C ARG A 84 -34.08 -18.16 15.41
N LYS A 85 -34.51 -17.26 14.54
CA LYS A 85 -34.55 -17.49 13.09
C LYS A 85 -33.86 -16.33 12.40
N LEU A 86 -33.00 -16.67 11.45
CA LEU A 86 -32.43 -15.68 10.55
C LEU A 86 -33.45 -15.32 9.48
N SER A 87 -33.54 -14.04 9.19
CA SER A 87 -34.33 -13.52 8.08
C SER A 87 -33.66 -13.87 6.74
N TYR A 88 -34.22 -13.39 5.63
CA TYR A 88 -33.61 -13.47 4.29
C TYR A 88 -33.46 -14.84 3.63
N ARG A 89 -34.00 -15.94 4.20
CA ARG A 89 -33.92 -17.29 3.61
C ARG A 89 -34.41 -17.38 2.15
N ILE A 90 -35.49 -16.65 1.81
CA ILE A 90 -36.03 -16.61 0.45
C ILE A 90 -35.07 -15.91 -0.51
N GLN A 91 -34.48 -14.81 -0.08
CA GLN A 91 -33.50 -14.04 -0.84
C GLN A 91 -32.24 -14.88 -1.07
N MET A 92 -31.79 -15.65 -0.08
CA MET A 92 -30.65 -16.56 -0.24
C MET A 92 -30.94 -17.74 -1.17
N ARG A 93 -32.20 -18.20 -1.24
CA ARG A 93 -32.63 -19.16 -2.28
C ARG A 93 -32.50 -18.55 -3.67
N ASN A 94 -32.89 -17.29 -3.85
CA ASN A 94 -32.76 -16.59 -5.13
C ASN A 94 -31.29 -16.37 -5.51
N LEU A 95 -30.46 -15.93 -4.55
CA LEU A 95 -29.01 -15.77 -4.74
C LEU A 95 -28.36 -17.10 -5.17
N ASN A 96 -28.68 -18.20 -4.49
CA ASN A 96 -28.18 -19.53 -4.83
C ASN A 96 -28.62 -19.98 -6.23
N SER A 97 -29.86 -19.68 -6.63
CA SER A 97 -30.35 -19.96 -7.99
C SER A 97 -29.53 -19.23 -9.06
N ILE A 98 -29.35 -17.92 -8.89
CA ILE A 98 -28.57 -17.08 -9.81
C ILE A 98 -27.11 -17.55 -9.87
N ARG A 99 -26.50 -17.81 -8.71
CA ARG A 99 -25.14 -18.35 -8.62
C ARG A 99 -24.99 -19.69 -9.33
N ARG A 100 -25.99 -20.57 -9.22
CA ARG A 100 -26.02 -21.88 -9.90
C ARG A 100 -26.07 -21.71 -11.42
N SER A 101 -26.96 -20.87 -11.92
CA SER A 101 -27.06 -20.56 -13.35
C SER A 101 -25.77 -19.95 -13.89
N ALA A 102 -25.14 -19.03 -13.15
CA ALA A 102 -23.84 -18.48 -13.53
C ALA A 102 -22.74 -19.55 -13.59
N LYS A 103 -22.62 -20.41 -12.57
CA LYS A 103 -21.52 -21.38 -12.46
C LYS A 103 -21.66 -22.59 -13.38
N HIS A 104 -22.87 -23.12 -13.54
CA HIS A 104 -23.09 -24.40 -14.23
C HIS A 104 -23.66 -24.24 -15.63
N GLU A 105 -24.39 -23.16 -15.88
CA GLU A 105 -25.07 -22.92 -17.16
C GLU A 105 -24.42 -21.78 -17.95
N GLY A 106 -23.45 -21.05 -17.35
CA GLY A 106 -22.82 -19.88 -17.97
C GLY A 106 -23.77 -18.68 -18.13
N ILE A 107 -24.91 -18.69 -17.43
CA ILE A 107 -25.95 -17.66 -17.56
C ILE A 107 -25.65 -16.53 -16.57
N PHE A 108 -25.29 -15.37 -17.10
CA PHE A 108 -24.94 -14.22 -16.28
C PHE A 108 -26.17 -13.56 -15.61
N PRO A 109 -26.05 -13.09 -14.35
CA PRO A 109 -27.07 -12.31 -13.67
C PRO A 109 -27.47 -11.05 -14.43
N ASN A 110 -28.76 -10.72 -14.36
CA ASN A 110 -29.24 -9.41 -14.76
C ASN A 110 -28.91 -8.38 -13.65
N ILE A 111 -28.04 -7.42 -13.99
CA ILE A 111 -27.54 -6.41 -13.06
C ILE A 111 -28.67 -5.59 -12.44
N LYS A 112 -29.69 -5.20 -13.23
CA LYS A 112 -30.80 -4.36 -12.74
C LYS A 112 -31.59 -5.09 -11.66
N THR A 113 -31.95 -6.35 -11.92
CA THR A 113 -32.75 -7.14 -10.97
C THR A 113 -31.94 -7.69 -9.80
N SER A 114 -30.62 -7.84 -9.96
CA SER A 114 -29.74 -8.47 -8.95
C SER A 114 -28.95 -7.46 -8.10
N SER A 115 -29.04 -6.16 -8.40
CA SER A 115 -28.26 -5.10 -7.72
C SER A 115 -28.55 -4.93 -6.23
N HIS A 116 -29.62 -5.53 -5.71
CA HIS A 116 -30.02 -5.48 -4.31
C HIS A 116 -29.28 -6.49 -3.41
N PHE A 117 -28.63 -7.51 -3.99
CA PHE A 117 -28.01 -8.58 -3.21
C PHE A 117 -26.89 -8.13 -2.27
N PRO A 118 -25.99 -7.19 -2.62
CA PRO A 118 -24.94 -6.76 -1.69
C PRO A 118 -25.50 -6.25 -0.36
N GLY A 119 -26.50 -5.36 -0.41
CA GLY A 119 -27.18 -4.86 0.79
C GLY A 119 -27.99 -5.93 1.53
N THR A 120 -28.60 -6.87 0.81
CA THR A 120 -29.35 -7.99 1.41
C THR A 120 -28.43 -8.95 2.17
N VAL A 121 -27.27 -9.26 1.59
CA VAL A 121 -26.26 -10.12 2.22
C VAL A 121 -25.62 -9.41 3.41
N PHE A 122 -25.29 -8.11 3.29
CA PHE A 122 -24.81 -7.32 4.42
C PHE A 122 -25.78 -7.40 5.61
N ALA A 123 -27.07 -7.16 5.37
CA ALA A 123 -28.09 -7.20 6.41
C ALA A 123 -28.21 -8.58 7.08
N LEU A 124 -28.13 -9.68 6.31
CA LEU A 124 -28.11 -11.03 6.86
C LEU A 124 -26.87 -11.29 7.72
N LEU A 125 -25.68 -10.88 7.26
CA LEU A 125 -24.44 -11.04 8.02
C LEU A 125 -24.47 -10.22 9.31
N GLU A 126 -25.01 -9.01 9.28
CA GLU A 126 -25.20 -8.15 10.45
C GLU A 126 -26.21 -8.75 11.43
N GLU A 127 -27.36 -9.25 10.94
CA GLU A 127 -28.34 -9.97 11.74
C GLU A 127 -27.72 -11.21 12.40
N ALA A 128 -26.94 -12.00 11.68
CA ALA A 128 -26.27 -13.18 12.20
C ALA A 128 -25.25 -12.84 13.29
N CYS A 129 -24.42 -11.81 13.06
CA CYS A 129 -23.47 -11.27 14.05
C CYS A 129 -24.19 -10.88 15.34
N LYS A 130 -25.23 -10.07 15.23
CA LYS A 130 -25.98 -9.58 16.39
C LYS A 130 -26.71 -10.69 17.12
N THR A 131 -27.37 -11.59 16.39
CA THR A 131 -28.24 -12.63 16.96
C THR A 131 -27.45 -13.72 17.67
N TYR A 132 -26.36 -14.20 17.07
CA TYR A 132 -25.65 -15.39 17.56
C TYR A 132 -24.35 -15.08 18.30
N PHE A 133 -23.79 -13.88 18.12
CA PHE A 133 -22.48 -13.54 18.65
C PHE A 133 -22.46 -12.29 19.52
N ASP A 134 -23.58 -11.54 19.57
CA ASP A 134 -23.72 -10.26 20.28
C ASP A 134 -22.64 -9.24 19.88
N ILE A 135 -22.28 -9.22 18.59
CA ILE A 135 -21.34 -8.25 18.01
C ILE A 135 -21.97 -7.56 16.80
N GLU A 136 -21.50 -6.35 16.52
CA GLU A 136 -21.81 -5.66 15.27
C GLU A 136 -20.84 -6.10 14.17
N LEU A 137 -21.34 -6.45 12.98
CA LEU A 137 -20.47 -6.83 11.86
C LEU A 137 -19.42 -5.74 11.55
N GLN A 138 -19.80 -4.47 11.73
CA GLN A 138 -18.91 -3.34 11.49
C GLN A 138 -17.69 -3.32 12.42
N THR A 139 -17.80 -3.82 13.65
CA THR A 139 -16.69 -3.85 14.63
C THR A 139 -15.73 -5.01 14.42
N VAL A 140 -16.07 -5.99 13.58
CA VAL A 140 -15.16 -7.10 13.22
C VAL A 140 -13.94 -6.56 12.46
N SER A 141 -12.76 -6.59 13.09
CA SER A 141 -11.54 -6.07 12.47
C SER A 141 -10.99 -7.04 11.43
N LEU A 142 -10.64 -6.54 10.24
CA LEU A 142 -9.98 -7.34 9.18
C LEU A 142 -8.45 -7.37 9.34
N LYS A 143 -7.90 -6.78 10.42
CA LYS A 143 -6.45 -6.64 10.64
C LYS A 143 -5.68 -7.95 10.60
N SER A 144 -6.31 -9.07 10.98
CA SER A 144 -5.68 -10.39 10.97
C SER A 144 -5.31 -10.87 9.57
N LEU A 145 -5.91 -10.29 8.52
CA LEU A 145 -5.59 -10.55 7.12
C LEU A 145 -4.40 -9.74 6.61
N ILE A 146 -3.89 -8.79 7.41
CA ILE A 146 -2.73 -7.97 7.05
C ILE A 146 -1.46 -8.79 7.21
N ARG A 147 -0.69 -9.02 6.14
CA ARG A 147 0.54 -9.83 6.10
C ARG A 147 1.73 -9.12 6.74
N ASN A 148 1.87 -7.81 6.56
CA ASN A 148 3.00 -7.05 7.09
C ASN A 148 2.89 -6.89 8.61
N ASP A 149 3.73 -7.58 9.36
CA ASP A 149 3.71 -7.57 10.83
C ASP A 149 3.98 -6.20 11.44
N LYS A 150 4.78 -5.34 10.80
CA LYS A 150 5.00 -3.96 11.28
C LYS A 150 3.70 -3.16 11.19
N VAL A 151 3.02 -3.24 10.04
CA VAL A 151 1.72 -2.57 9.83
C VAL A 151 0.69 -3.10 10.83
N ARG A 152 0.63 -4.42 11.03
CA ARG A 152 -0.30 -5.04 12.00
C ARG A 152 -0.06 -4.54 13.42
N LYS A 153 1.20 -4.43 13.86
CA LYS A 153 1.56 -3.91 15.19
C LYS A 153 1.08 -2.47 15.43
N TYR A 154 1.26 -1.57 14.46
CA TYR A 154 0.78 -0.19 14.58
C TYR A 154 -0.75 -0.12 14.62
N ILE A 155 -1.43 -0.96 13.83
CA ILE A 155 -2.90 -1.07 13.85
C ILE A 155 -3.39 -1.62 15.20
N ASP A 156 -2.73 -2.65 15.73
CA ASP A 156 -3.03 -3.22 17.06
C ASP A 156 -2.84 -2.16 18.17
N GLU A 157 -1.76 -1.40 18.11
CA GLU A 157 -1.51 -0.30 19.04
C GLU A 157 -2.58 0.78 18.93
N ALA A 158 -2.98 1.16 17.71
CA ALA A 158 -4.02 2.15 17.48
C ALA A 158 -5.38 1.71 18.04
N GLU A 159 -5.78 0.46 17.84
CA GLU A 159 -7.03 -0.09 18.43
C GLU A 159 -7.02 0.01 19.96
N GLN A 160 -5.93 -0.41 20.60
CA GLN A 160 -5.80 -0.32 22.06
C GLN A 160 -5.84 1.12 22.58
N LEU A 161 -5.27 2.07 21.83
CA LEU A 161 -5.28 3.48 22.18
C LEU A 161 -6.68 4.09 22.00
N ILE A 162 -7.41 3.70 20.96
CA ILE A 162 -8.81 4.10 20.76
C ILE A 162 -9.69 3.60 21.90
N ASP A 163 -9.52 2.36 22.32
CA ASP A 163 -10.28 1.77 23.43
C ASP A 163 -9.99 2.48 24.77
N LYS A 164 -8.76 2.96 24.95
CA LYS A 164 -8.36 3.78 26.11
C LYS A 164 -8.77 5.26 26.01
N GLY A 165 -9.29 5.69 24.87
CA GLY A 165 -9.65 7.08 24.60
C GLY A 165 -8.48 8.02 24.26
N ASP A 166 -7.28 7.48 24.00
CA ASP A 166 -6.08 8.24 23.63
C ASP A 166 -6.01 8.39 22.10
N TYR A 167 -6.90 9.23 21.56
CA TYR A 167 -7.10 9.36 20.11
C TYR A 167 -5.92 10.03 19.40
N GLU A 168 -5.19 10.93 20.06
CA GLU A 168 -3.99 11.56 19.48
C GLU A 168 -2.94 10.50 19.15
N LYS A 169 -2.58 9.66 20.14
CA LYS A 169 -1.59 8.60 19.94
C LYS A 169 -2.08 7.55 18.95
N ALA A 170 -3.39 7.24 18.95
CA ALA A 170 -3.95 6.34 17.95
C ALA A 170 -3.73 6.87 16.52
N LEU A 171 -4.00 8.16 16.28
CA LEU A 171 -3.80 8.79 14.97
C LEU A 171 -2.31 8.84 14.58
N ILE A 172 -1.40 9.04 15.54
CA ILE A 172 0.05 8.94 15.33
C ILE A 172 0.44 7.52 14.91
N SER A 173 -0.04 6.49 15.62
CA SER A 173 0.23 5.09 15.29
C SER A 173 -0.25 4.73 13.88
N LEU A 174 -1.46 5.19 13.51
CA LEU A 174 -2.02 4.98 12.18
C LEU A 174 -1.21 5.69 11.07
N ALA A 175 -0.62 6.85 11.35
CA ALA A 175 0.29 7.50 10.40
C ALA A 175 1.55 6.66 10.15
N PHE A 176 2.13 6.06 11.19
CA PHE A 176 3.24 5.13 11.03
C PHE A 176 2.83 3.88 10.25
N ALA A 177 1.64 3.34 10.47
CA ALA A 177 1.11 2.24 9.67
C ALA A 177 1.05 2.66 8.18
N MET A 178 0.48 3.81 7.85
CA MET A 178 0.37 4.31 6.48
C MET A 178 1.73 4.55 5.82
N PHE A 179 2.73 5.01 6.58
CA PHE A 179 4.11 5.12 6.11
C PHE A 179 4.66 3.78 5.59
N TYR A 180 4.44 2.70 6.33
CA TYR A 180 4.89 1.36 5.94
C TYR A 180 4.00 0.69 4.89
N ILE A 181 2.74 1.14 4.74
CA ILE A 181 1.85 0.64 3.69
C ILE A 181 2.26 1.22 2.34
N CYS A 182 2.41 2.54 2.24
CA CYS A 182 2.58 3.19 0.94
C CYS A 182 3.37 4.52 0.95
N GLU A 183 3.43 5.30 2.04
CA GLU A 183 4.04 6.65 1.92
C GLU A 183 5.57 6.67 1.87
N SER A 184 6.24 5.60 2.31
CA SER A 184 7.71 5.54 2.28
C SER A 184 8.29 5.68 0.86
N SER A 185 7.54 5.31 -0.18
CA SER A 185 7.92 5.48 -1.59
C SER A 185 7.93 6.95 -2.04
N THR A 186 7.22 7.82 -1.34
CA THR A 186 7.09 9.24 -1.71
C THR A 186 8.31 10.09 -1.34
N MET A 187 9.21 9.53 -0.53
CA MET A 187 10.46 10.14 -0.10
C MET A 187 11.46 10.21 -1.26
N THR A 188 12.38 11.16 -1.19
CA THR A 188 13.37 11.44 -2.24
C THR A 188 14.35 10.28 -2.36
N SER A 189 14.51 9.81 -3.60
CA SER A 189 15.47 8.77 -3.95
C SER A 189 16.90 9.14 -3.51
N PRO A 190 17.71 8.16 -3.04
CA PRO A 190 19.13 8.34 -2.74
C PRO A 190 19.92 9.00 -3.87
N LEU A 191 19.57 8.74 -5.14
CA LEU A 191 20.22 9.35 -6.31
C LEU A 191 20.07 10.87 -6.31
N ARG A 192 18.87 11.37 -6.01
CA ARG A 192 18.63 12.82 -5.97
C ARG A 192 19.38 13.47 -4.81
N ARG A 193 19.60 12.75 -3.71
CA ARG A 193 20.46 13.20 -2.59
C ARG A 193 21.93 13.30 -3.00
N LEU A 194 22.43 12.33 -3.76
CA LEU A 194 23.78 12.36 -4.34
C LEU A 194 23.95 13.57 -5.29
N ILE A 195 22.94 13.84 -6.11
CA ILE A 195 22.95 14.95 -7.08
C ILE A 195 22.83 16.32 -6.39
N LEU A 196 22.07 16.45 -5.30
CA LEU A 196 21.90 17.74 -4.62
C LEU A 196 23.09 18.09 -3.70
N GLY A 197 23.98 17.13 -3.42
CA GLY A 197 25.12 17.28 -2.52
C GLY A 197 24.72 17.37 -1.05
N LYS A 198 25.60 16.91 -0.14
CA LYS A 198 25.34 16.85 1.32
C LYS A 198 25.01 18.19 1.97
N LYS A 199 25.47 19.32 1.40
CA LYS A 199 25.28 20.66 1.99
C LYS A 199 23.85 21.20 1.87
N ASP A 200 23.06 20.73 0.90
CA ASP A 200 21.69 21.20 0.65
C ASP A 200 20.63 20.12 1.00
N ALA A 201 21.04 18.94 1.48
CA ALA A 201 20.13 17.89 1.90
C ALA A 201 19.57 18.18 3.30
N ALA A 202 18.25 18.30 3.41
CA ALA A 202 17.59 18.46 4.71
C ALA A 202 17.88 17.26 5.62
N GLU A 203 18.26 17.51 6.87
CA GLU A 203 18.54 16.49 7.89
C GLU A 203 17.36 15.54 8.08
N ILE A 204 16.14 16.09 8.02
CA ILE A 204 14.86 15.38 8.12
C ILE A 204 14.09 15.54 6.81
N GLU A 205 13.59 14.42 6.31
CA GLU A 205 12.78 14.39 5.10
C GLU A 205 11.35 13.93 5.41
N PHE A 206 10.34 14.66 4.92
CA PHE A 206 8.92 14.30 5.09
C PHE A 206 8.36 13.55 3.88
N THR A 207 7.41 12.63 4.14
CA THR A 207 6.57 12.03 3.09
C THR A 207 5.86 13.10 2.27
N GLN A 208 5.59 12.81 0.99
CA GLN A 208 4.98 13.74 0.03
C GLN A 208 3.64 13.20 -0.48
N PRO A 209 2.63 13.04 0.40
CA PRO A 209 1.38 12.34 0.09
C PRO A 209 0.48 13.05 -0.94
N TYR A 210 0.80 14.29 -1.32
CA TYR A 210 0.01 15.10 -2.25
C TYR A 210 0.57 15.14 -3.68
N LYS A 211 1.66 14.42 -3.97
CA LYS A 211 2.22 14.36 -5.34
C LYS A 211 1.25 13.68 -6.30
N THR A 212 1.15 14.20 -7.53
CA THR A 212 0.24 13.66 -8.55
C THR A 212 0.55 12.22 -8.93
N GLU A 213 1.83 11.86 -9.03
CA GLU A 213 2.29 10.49 -9.30
C GLU A 213 1.74 9.50 -8.26
N TYR A 214 1.73 9.91 -6.99
CA TYR A 214 1.23 9.10 -5.89
C TYR A 214 -0.30 8.93 -5.92
N LYS A 215 -1.05 9.91 -6.46
CA LYS A 215 -2.49 9.73 -6.68
C LYS A 215 -2.79 8.59 -7.64
N LEU A 216 -1.96 8.40 -8.68
CA LEU A 216 -2.14 7.31 -9.64
C LEU A 216 -1.88 5.97 -8.96
N GLU A 217 -0.82 5.86 -8.16
CA GLU A 217 -0.50 4.67 -7.37
C GLU A 217 -1.66 4.28 -6.43
N LEU A 218 -2.25 5.25 -5.72
CA LEU A 218 -3.42 5.01 -4.87
C LEU A 218 -4.61 4.44 -5.67
N VAL A 219 -4.90 5.02 -6.84
CA VAL A 219 -6.00 4.57 -7.71
C VAL A 219 -5.73 3.17 -8.28
N GLU A 220 -4.49 2.84 -8.64
CA GLU A 220 -4.08 1.50 -9.08
C GLU A 220 -4.36 0.44 -8.00
N HIS A 221 -4.21 0.82 -6.73
CA HIS A 221 -4.56 0.00 -5.57
C HIS A 221 -6.03 0.13 -5.13
N GLY A 222 -6.90 0.78 -5.93
CA GLY A 222 -8.32 0.92 -5.64
C GLY A 222 -8.63 1.79 -4.41
N ILE A 223 -7.70 2.67 -4.02
CA ILE A 223 -7.85 3.60 -2.91
C ILE A 223 -8.41 4.91 -3.41
N ASP A 224 -9.50 5.39 -2.79
CA ASP A 224 -10.09 6.68 -3.09
C ASP A 224 -9.15 7.81 -2.63
N PRO A 225 -8.61 8.64 -3.55
CA PRO A 225 -7.71 9.74 -3.18
C PRO A 225 -8.37 10.78 -2.26
N TYR A 226 -9.69 10.98 -2.34
CA TYR A 226 -10.40 11.91 -1.46
C TYR A 226 -10.39 11.41 -0.01
N LEU A 227 -10.66 10.12 0.20
CA LEU A 227 -10.60 9.51 1.54
C LEU A 227 -9.18 9.46 2.08
N TYR A 228 -8.20 9.21 1.20
CA TYR A 228 -6.78 9.30 1.55
C TYR A 228 -6.41 10.73 2.01
N TYR A 229 -6.87 11.78 1.34
CA TYR A 229 -6.63 13.15 1.80
C TYR A 229 -7.30 13.48 3.11
N ARG A 230 -8.50 12.95 3.35
CA ARG A 230 -9.13 13.04 4.66
C ARG A 230 -8.26 12.37 5.73
N PHE A 231 -7.71 11.19 5.46
CA PHE A 231 -6.77 10.52 6.34
C PHE A 231 -5.53 11.39 6.63
N CYS A 232 -4.88 11.92 5.59
CA CYS A 232 -3.68 12.77 5.73
C CYS A 232 -3.93 14.07 6.52
N ASN A 233 -5.14 14.61 6.46
CA ASN A 233 -5.51 15.79 7.25
C ASN A 233 -5.75 15.43 8.72
N LEU A 234 -6.21 14.21 9.02
CA LEU A 234 -6.52 13.75 10.37
C LEU A 234 -5.31 13.15 11.10
N THR A 235 -4.22 12.86 10.40
CA THR A 235 -3.02 12.21 10.92
C THR A 235 -1.79 13.10 10.76
N PRO A 236 -0.73 12.93 11.57
CA PRO A 236 0.51 13.67 11.37
C PRO A 236 1.25 13.17 10.12
N ARG A 237 2.08 14.02 9.55
CA ARG A 237 3.01 13.61 8.49
C ARG A 237 4.21 12.90 9.11
N ILE A 238 4.66 11.82 8.47
CA ILE A 238 5.86 11.09 8.87
C ILE A 238 7.08 11.67 8.19
N ALA A 239 8.18 11.72 8.94
CA ALA A 239 9.49 12.12 8.48
C ALA A 239 10.52 11.05 8.81
N ARG A 240 11.61 11.00 8.05
CA ARG A 240 12.76 10.12 8.29
C ARG A 240 14.02 10.95 8.37
N HIS A 241 14.83 10.72 9.40
CA HIS A 241 16.16 11.26 9.50
C HIS A 241 17.04 10.65 8.43
N THR A 242 17.76 11.48 7.69
CA THR A 242 18.49 11.06 6.49
C THR A 242 19.67 10.14 6.77
N GLU A 243 20.31 10.27 7.94
CA GLU A 243 21.45 9.45 8.36
C GLU A 243 21.06 8.23 9.23
N THR A 244 20.33 8.44 10.33
CA THR A 244 19.97 7.36 11.27
C THR A 244 18.79 6.49 10.82
N ASN A 245 18.00 6.95 9.84
CA ASN A 245 16.70 6.37 9.46
C ASN A 245 15.63 6.40 10.55
N ASP A 246 15.84 7.15 11.64
CA ASP A 246 14.83 7.32 12.69
C ASP A 246 13.59 8.03 12.12
N LEU A 247 12.41 7.60 12.56
CA LEU A 247 11.16 8.18 12.12
C LEU A 247 10.63 9.21 13.13
N TYR A 248 10.13 10.31 12.60
CA TYR A 248 9.53 11.42 13.34
C TYR A 248 8.13 11.69 12.81
N HIS A 249 7.31 12.39 13.58
CA HIS A 249 5.99 12.84 13.13
C HIS A 249 5.85 14.34 13.34
N TRP A 250 5.05 14.98 12.48
CA TRP A 250 4.75 16.40 12.58
C TRP A 250 3.27 16.67 12.29
N TRP A 251 2.63 17.39 13.20
CA TRP A 251 1.23 17.79 13.06
C TRP A 251 1.08 19.05 12.23
N ASN A 252 0.19 19.00 11.24
CA ASN A 252 -0.23 20.21 10.55
C ASN A 252 -1.03 21.11 11.51
N LYS A 253 -0.62 22.37 11.67
CA LYS A 253 -1.25 23.34 12.58
C LYS A 253 -2.77 23.50 12.37
N TYR A 254 -3.26 23.35 11.13
CA TYR A 254 -4.67 23.58 10.81
C TYR A 254 -5.59 22.42 11.20
N TYR A 255 -5.07 21.19 11.28
CA TYR A 255 -5.89 20.00 11.49
C TYR A 255 -5.41 19.11 12.65
N GLY A 256 -4.14 19.17 13.02
CA GLY A 256 -3.54 18.45 14.14
C GLY A 256 -3.76 19.15 15.46
N HIS A 257 -5.01 19.16 15.93
CA HIS A 257 -5.39 19.76 17.21
C HIS A 257 -6.48 18.93 17.92
N PRO A 258 -6.65 19.09 19.26
CA PRO A 258 -7.56 18.26 20.05
C PRO A 258 -9.00 18.16 19.54
N ALA A 259 -9.56 19.20 18.92
CA ALA A 259 -10.92 19.13 18.40
C ALA A 259 -11.11 18.12 17.23
N ASN A 260 -10.02 17.68 16.58
CA ASN A 260 -10.08 16.62 15.56
C ASN A 260 -9.68 15.24 16.11
N TRP A 261 -9.12 15.16 17.32
CA TRP A 261 -8.73 13.91 17.97
C TRP A 261 -9.94 13.29 18.66
N THR A 262 -10.88 12.81 17.84
CA THR A 262 -12.15 12.23 18.29
C THR A 262 -12.19 10.74 17.99
N LYS A 263 -13.01 10.00 18.75
CA LYS A 263 -13.29 8.58 18.48
C LYS A 263 -13.72 8.34 17.03
N GLN A 264 -14.58 9.20 16.51
CA GLN A 264 -15.10 9.07 15.15
C GLN A 264 -13.97 9.19 14.10
N ASN A 265 -13.07 10.16 14.25
CA ASN A 265 -11.96 10.35 13.32
C ASN A 265 -10.92 9.24 13.45
N ALA A 266 -10.63 8.78 14.67
CA ALA A 266 -9.72 7.66 14.90
C ALA A 266 -10.25 6.34 14.29
N LEU A 267 -11.54 6.04 14.47
CA LEU A 267 -12.19 4.88 13.86
C LEU A 267 -12.23 4.97 12.32
N PHE A 268 -12.47 6.16 11.76
CA PHE A 268 -12.34 6.37 10.32
C PHE A 268 -10.92 6.04 9.85
N CYS A 269 -9.89 6.60 10.49
CA CYS A 269 -8.50 6.38 10.08
C CYS A 269 -8.07 4.93 10.26
N LEU A 270 -8.52 4.26 11.32
CA LEU A 270 -8.26 2.84 11.57
C LEU A 270 -8.81 1.96 10.45
N ASN A 271 -10.10 2.12 10.14
CA ASN A 271 -10.76 1.34 9.09
C ASN A 271 -10.13 1.61 7.73
N PHE A 272 -9.87 2.88 7.41
CA PHE A 272 -9.21 3.27 6.17
C PHE A 272 -7.79 2.69 6.05
N CYS A 273 -7.02 2.69 7.13
CA CYS A 273 -5.67 2.12 7.15
C CYS A 273 -5.67 0.60 6.97
N ILE A 274 -6.61 -0.12 7.61
CA ILE A 274 -6.79 -1.57 7.40
C ILE A 274 -7.15 -1.87 5.93
N GLU A 275 -8.12 -1.15 5.37
CA GLU A 275 -8.52 -1.32 3.97
C GLU A 275 -7.35 -1.05 3.00
N THR A 276 -6.62 0.04 3.24
CA THR A 276 -5.45 0.40 2.44
C THR A 276 -4.37 -0.67 2.54
N ALA A 277 -4.10 -1.17 3.75
CA ALA A 277 -3.14 -2.24 3.96
C ALA A 277 -3.51 -3.49 3.16
N LEU A 278 -4.78 -3.90 3.15
CA LEU A 278 -5.25 -5.08 2.43
C LEU A 278 -5.13 -4.94 0.91
N ASN A 279 -5.34 -3.74 0.37
CA ASN A 279 -5.23 -3.46 -1.06
C ASN A 279 -3.78 -3.30 -1.55
N TYR A 280 -2.86 -2.87 -0.68
CA TYR A 280 -1.44 -2.70 -1.00
C TYR A 280 -0.62 -3.99 -0.82
N GLN A 281 -1.21 -5.07 -0.31
CA GLN A 281 -0.48 -6.32 -0.14
C GLN A 281 -0.09 -6.88 -1.50
N ARG A 282 1.21 -7.05 -1.69
CA ARG A 282 1.77 -7.82 -2.80
C ARG A 282 2.20 -9.20 -2.29
N ASP A 283 2.31 -10.16 -3.18
CA ASP A 283 3.02 -11.39 -2.86
C ASP A 283 4.48 -11.07 -2.51
N VAL A 284 5.08 -11.85 -1.62
CA VAL A 284 6.49 -11.69 -1.24
C VAL A 284 7.41 -11.77 -2.46
N ASN A 285 6.98 -12.48 -3.50
CA ASN A 285 7.73 -12.70 -4.74
C ASN A 285 7.23 -11.85 -5.93
N GLU A 286 6.26 -10.96 -5.75
CA GLU A 286 5.76 -10.08 -6.82
C GLU A 286 6.66 -8.85 -7.08
N GLY A 287 7.62 -8.59 -6.18
CA GLY A 287 8.59 -7.52 -6.36
C GLY A 287 9.56 -7.81 -7.50
N TYR A 288 10.02 -6.75 -8.17
CA TYR A 288 11.17 -6.85 -9.06
C TYR A 288 12.40 -7.28 -8.25
N SER A 289 13.08 -8.34 -8.67
CA SER A 289 14.38 -8.76 -8.13
C SER A 289 15.55 -7.90 -8.64
N LEU A 290 15.24 -6.78 -9.28
CA LEU A 290 16.21 -5.83 -9.79
C LEU A 290 16.81 -5.07 -8.61
N VAL A 291 18.06 -5.37 -8.28
CA VAL A 291 18.84 -4.55 -7.37
C VAL A 291 19.41 -3.37 -8.15
N SER A 292 19.26 -2.17 -7.60
CA SER A 292 19.78 -0.97 -8.25
C SER A 292 21.31 -1.04 -8.34
N TYR A 293 21.86 -0.70 -9.52
CA TYR A 293 23.31 -0.65 -9.71
C TYR A 293 24.01 0.18 -8.63
N MET A 294 23.39 1.29 -8.24
CA MET A 294 23.92 2.25 -7.28
C MET A 294 23.97 1.73 -5.83
N GLU A 295 23.22 0.66 -5.53
CA GLU A 295 23.23 0.03 -4.22
C GLU A 295 24.42 -0.92 -4.07
N ILE A 296 24.79 -1.62 -5.15
CA ILE A 296 25.83 -2.65 -5.13
C ILE A 296 27.17 -2.10 -5.60
N TYR A 297 27.20 -1.14 -6.52
CA TYR A 297 28.41 -0.70 -7.19
C TYR A 297 28.64 0.80 -7.04
N GLU A 298 29.92 1.15 -7.06
CA GLU A 298 30.42 2.49 -7.31
C GLU A 298 31.42 2.44 -8.47
N ASP A 299 31.53 3.54 -9.19
CA ASP A 299 32.45 3.67 -10.30
C ASP A 299 33.67 4.48 -9.87
N VAL A 300 34.85 3.95 -10.18
CA VAL A 300 36.12 4.66 -10.05
C VAL A 300 36.52 5.15 -11.42
N ILE A 301 36.55 6.47 -11.58
CA ILE A 301 36.87 7.14 -12.84
C ILE A 301 38.32 7.65 -12.79
N GLU A 302 39.12 7.22 -13.75
CA GLU A 302 40.54 7.60 -13.89
C GLU A 302 40.84 8.10 -15.31
N PRO A 303 41.81 9.01 -15.52
CA PRO A 303 42.13 9.49 -16.87
C PRO A 303 42.91 8.44 -17.67
N LYS A 304 42.58 8.29 -18.97
CA LYS A 304 43.32 7.42 -19.92
C LYS A 304 44.67 7.98 -20.32
N ARG A 305 44.83 9.30 -20.21
CA ARG A 305 46.02 10.06 -20.59
C ARG A 305 46.53 10.83 -19.38
N GLU A 306 47.44 11.78 -19.60
CA GLU A 306 47.98 12.63 -18.53
C GLU A 306 46.87 13.42 -17.81
N THR A 307 45.85 13.87 -18.53
CA THR A 307 44.69 14.55 -17.96
C THR A 307 43.39 14.19 -18.71
N ALA A 308 42.27 14.31 -18.02
CA ALA A 308 40.91 14.30 -18.58
C ALA A 308 40.14 15.53 -18.07
N ILE A 309 39.36 16.16 -18.95
CA ILE A 309 38.63 17.39 -18.60
C ILE A 309 37.16 17.08 -18.39
N ILE A 310 36.66 17.41 -17.22
CA ILE A 310 35.24 17.29 -16.87
C ILE A 310 34.58 18.65 -17.03
N TYR A 311 33.46 18.67 -17.73
CA TYR A 311 32.70 19.86 -18.09
C TYR A 311 31.39 19.96 -17.30
N ASN A 312 30.88 21.18 -17.09
CA ASN A 312 29.60 21.43 -16.42
C ASN A 312 28.36 21.04 -17.26
N SER A 313 28.51 20.90 -18.57
CA SER A 313 27.42 20.54 -19.48
C SER A 313 27.89 19.58 -20.56
N SER A 314 26.95 18.75 -20.99
CA SER A 314 27.11 17.81 -22.11
C SER A 314 27.45 18.56 -23.40
N LYS A 315 28.24 17.92 -24.27
CA LYS A 315 28.42 18.41 -25.65
C LYS A 315 27.17 18.26 -26.51
N TYR A 316 26.25 17.38 -26.09
CA TYR A 316 24.90 17.22 -26.65
C TYR A 316 23.90 17.88 -25.70
N PRO A 317 23.46 19.12 -25.96
CA PRO A 317 22.45 19.76 -25.13
C PRO A 317 21.17 18.93 -25.18
N SER A 318 20.57 18.66 -24.01
CA SER A 318 19.30 17.94 -23.94
C SER A 318 18.22 18.69 -24.72
N LYS A 319 17.42 17.96 -25.51
CA LYS A 319 16.22 18.51 -26.19
C LYS A 319 15.20 19.10 -25.21
N TYR A 320 15.30 18.74 -23.93
CA TYR A 320 14.39 19.15 -22.85
C TYR A 320 14.93 20.31 -22.01
N ILE A 321 16.01 21.00 -22.40
CA ILE A 321 16.43 22.22 -21.71
C ILE A 321 15.35 23.30 -21.96
N PRO A 322 14.67 23.81 -20.91
CA PRO A 322 13.65 24.84 -21.07
C PRO A 322 14.27 26.04 -21.80
N HIS A 323 13.57 26.53 -22.82
CA HIS A 323 14.03 27.60 -23.70
C HIS A 323 14.60 28.79 -22.93
N GLY A 324 15.88 29.13 -23.17
CA GLY A 324 16.42 30.45 -22.86
C GLY A 324 17.78 30.52 -22.15
N LYS A 325 18.37 29.41 -21.67
CA LYS A 325 19.74 29.42 -21.13
C LYS A 325 20.54 28.22 -21.61
N THR A 326 21.23 28.36 -22.74
CA THR A 326 22.30 27.43 -23.13
C THR A 326 23.42 27.57 -22.11
N LEU A 327 23.58 26.57 -21.23
CA LEU A 327 24.73 26.51 -20.32
C LEU A 327 25.99 26.39 -21.17
N GLN A 328 26.78 27.47 -21.22
CA GLN A 328 28.08 27.46 -21.88
C GLN A 328 28.92 26.34 -21.27
N ARG A 329 29.37 25.41 -22.12
CA ARG A 329 30.22 24.28 -21.73
C ARG A 329 31.57 24.82 -21.25
N LYS A 330 31.84 24.65 -19.96
CA LYS A 330 33.04 25.13 -19.26
C LYS A 330 33.68 23.98 -18.52
N PRO A 331 35.01 23.87 -18.54
CA PRO A 331 35.72 22.92 -17.70
C PRO A 331 35.46 23.26 -16.23
N ILE A 332 35.11 22.26 -15.43
CA ILE A 332 34.88 22.39 -13.98
C ILE A 332 35.90 21.62 -13.17
N PHE A 333 36.50 20.60 -13.75
CA PHE A 333 37.48 19.77 -13.07
C PHE A 333 38.47 19.17 -14.08
N GLU A 334 39.75 19.21 -13.75
CA GLU A 334 40.82 18.56 -14.49
C GLU A 334 41.30 17.37 -13.68
N LEU A 335 41.01 16.16 -14.15
CA LEU A 335 41.41 14.91 -13.51
C LEU A 335 42.79 14.50 -14.05
N LYS A 336 43.81 14.49 -13.19
CA LYS A 336 45.20 14.20 -13.57
C LYS A 336 45.54 12.74 -13.33
N LYS A 337 46.52 12.22 -14.07
CA LYS A 337 47.03 10.85 -13.89
C LYS A 337 47.42 10.57 -12.44
N GLY A 338 46.97 9.42 -11.93
CA GLY A 338 47.11 9.04 -10.52
C GLY A 338 46.03 9.61 -9.60
N GLN A 339 45.10 10.42 -10.11
CA GLN A 339 43.88 10.81 -9.41
C GLN A 339 42.70 9.97 -9.89
N SER A 340 41.76 9.73 -8.99
CA SER A 340 40.50 9.07 -9.28
C SER A 340 39.34 9.87 -8.71
N ILE A 341 38.18 9.77 -9.35
CA ILE A 341 36.90 10.20 -8.78
C ILE A 341 36.11 8.95 -8.43
N VAL A 342 35.52 8.92 -7.24
CA VAL A 342 34.59 7.84 -6.86
C VAL A 342 33.17 8.37 -6.97
N GLY A 343 32.33 7.68 -7.74
CA GLY A 343 30.98 8.15 -8.00
C GLY A 343 30.17 7.17 -8.83
N ILE A 344 29.34 7.71 -9.72
CA ILE A 344 28.52 6.94 -10.66
C ILE A 344 28.71 7.53 -12.05
N ALA A 345 29.16 6.72 -12.99
CA ALA A 345 29.27 7.07 -14.40
C ALA A 345 28.05 6.52 -15.15
N MET A 346 27.23 7.42 -15.68
CA MET A 346 26.02 7.11 -16.44
C MET A 346 26.22 7.51 -17.88
N ASP A 347 25.76 6.69 -18.82
CA ASP A 347 25.54 7.11 -20.20
C ASP A 347 24.03 7.22 -20.49
N ASP A 348 23.74 7.83 -21.63
CA ASP A 348 22.39 8.05 -22.15
C ASP A 348 22.39 7.50 -23.58
N GLU A 349 21.27 6.94 -24.03
CA GLU A 349 21.10 6.45 -25.40
C GLU A 349 21.44 7.53 -26.44
N GLU A 350 21.23 8.81 -26.09
CA GLU A 350 21.56 9.94 -26.94
C GLU A 350 23.05 10.37 -26.88
N ARG A 351 23.87 9.79 -25.98
CA ARG A 351 25.24 10.27 -25.66
C ARG A 351 26.25 9.13 -25.56
N LEU A 352 26.35 8.34 -26.62
CA LEU A 352 27.13 7.10 -26.62
C LEU A 352 28.63 7.27 -26.35
N ASP A 353 29.20 8.46 -26.53
CA ASP A 353 30.63 8.75 -26.39
C ASP A 353 30.98 9.74 -25.27
N GLU A 354 30.03 10.05 -24.38
CA GLU A 354 30.26 10.87 -23.18
C GLU A 354 29.73 10.14 -21.93
N TRP A 355 30.42 10.29 -20.80
CA TRP A 355 29.95 9.91 -19.48
C TRP A 355 29.37 11.12 -18.77
N SER A 356 28.24 10.94 -18.09
CA SER A 356 27.73 11.81 -17.03
C SER A 356 28.15 11.24 -15.68
N ILE A 357 29.04 11.93 -14.98
CA ILE A 357 29.60 11.51 -13.69
C ILE A 357 28.88 12.25 -12.57
N ALA A 358 28.28 11.53 -11.63
CA ALA A 358 27.80 12.08 -10.36
C ALA A 358 28.76 11.68 -9.23
N SER A 359 29.35 12.66 -8.54
CA SER A 359 30.28 12.42 -7.43
C SER A 359 30.35 13.61 -6.47
N ASP A 360 30.53 13.31 -5.18
CA ASP A 360 30.81 14.31 -4.14
C ASP A 360 32.10 15.08 -4.43
N ASP A 361 33.09 14.47 -5.10
CA ASP A 361 34.36 15.10 -5.48
C ASP A 361 34.14 16.32 -6.41
N LEU A 362 33.06 16.30 -7.20
CA LEU A 362 32.69 17.35 -8.14
C LEU A 362 31.86 18.48 -7.49
N SER A 363 31.28 18.25 -6.32
CA SER A 363 30.42 19.20 -5.60
C SER A 363 31.19 20.40 -5.01
N SER A 364 32.51 20.30 -4.89
CA SER A 364 33.32 21.21 -4.07
C SER A 364 33.83 22.48 -4.79
N LYS A 365 33.71 22.61 -6.12
CA LYS A 365 34.49 23.64 -6.86
C LYS A 365 33.80 24.54 -7.89
N SER A 366 32.50 24.40 -8.17
CA SER A 366 31.69 25.38 -8.95
C SER A 366 30.34 24.82 -9.40
N ASN A 367 30.15 23.50 -9.30
CA ASN A 367 28.89 22.87 -9.63
C ASN A 367 28.12 22.51 -8.36
N LYS A 368 27.00 23.22 -8.10
CA LYS A 368 26.09 22.91 -6.99
C LYS A 368 25.55 21.47 -7.04
N TYR A 369 25.58 20.84 -8.21
CA TYR A 369 24.85 19.60 -8.48
C TYR A 369 25.73 18.34 -8.51
N GLY A 370 27.03 18.43 -8.20
CA GLY A 370 27.92 17.26 -8.15
C GLY A 370 28.00 16.43 -9.44
N ILE A 371 27.57 16.98 -10.59
CA ILE A 371 27.54 16.29 -11.88
C ILE A 371 28.60 16.86 -12.83
N GLY A 372 29.24 16.03 -13.63
CA GLY A 372 30.18 16.44 -14.66
C GLY A 372 30.07 15.60 -15.92
N TYR A 373 30.58 16.11 -17.03
CA TYR A 373 30.55 15.42 -18.32
C TYR A 373 31.96 15.24 -18.87
N VAL A 374 32.32 14.04 -19.30
CA VAL A 374 33.65 13.72 -19.85
C VAL A 374 33.56 12.74 -21.00
N SER A 375 34.43 12.87 -22.00
CA SER A 375 34.46 11.92 -23.13
C SER A 375 34.81 10.51 -22.63
N LYS A 376 34.10 9.47 -23.11
CA LYS A 376 34.45 8.07 -22.81
C LYS A 376 35.85 7.70 -23.30
N GLY A 377 36.34 8.41 -24.32
CA GLY A 377 37.71 8.26 -24.84
C GLY A 377 38.80 8.82 -23.92
N GLU A 378 38.45 9.66 -22.94
CA GLU A 378 39.39 10.33 -22.05
C GLU A 378 39.56 9.66 -20.69
N VAL A 379 38.62 8.79 -20.29
CA VAL A 379 38.64 8.15 -18.97
C VAL A 379 38.44 6.64 -19.04
N PHE A 380 39.01 5.93 -18.06
CA PHE A 380 38.65 4.59 -17.66
C PHE A 380 37.57 4.67 -16.58
N VAL A 381 36.62 3.74 -16.62
CA VAL A 381 35.58 3.59 -15.60
C VAL A 381 35.68 2.15 -15.12
N GLU A 382 36.13 1.97 -13.89
CA GLU A 382 36.19 0.69 -13.22
C GLU A 382 35.02 0.56 -12.25
N ARG A 383 34.24 -0.51 -12.38
CA ARG A 383 33.12 -0.80 -11.49
C ARG A 383 33.63 -1.55 -10.27
N ARG A 384 33.38 -1.02 -9.07
CA ARG A 384 33.78 -1.65 -7.81
C ARG A 384 32.53 -1.94 -6.96
N PRO A 385 32.42 -3.15 -6.38
CA PRO A 385 31.37 -3.40 -5.41
C PRO A 385 31.55 -2.48 -4.19
N ARG A 386 30.47 -1.85 -3.74
CA ARG A 386 30.45 -1.17 -2.43
C ARG A 386 30.64 -2.23 -1.37
N GLY A 387 31.72 -2.11 -0.58
CA GLY A 387 32.08 -3.09 0.43
C GLY A 387 31.09 -3.12 1.59
N THR A 388 30.00 -3.88 1.44
CA THR A 388 29.23 -4.67 2.42
C THR A 388 27.84 -4.94 1.84
N LEU A 389 27.62 -6.13 1.29
CA LEU A 389 26.29 -6.74 1.34
C LEU A 389 26.16 -7.30 2.76
N ARG A 390 25.40 -6.64 3.64
CA ARG A 390 24.84 -7.36 4.79
C ARG A 390 23.75 -8.26 4.21
N GLU A 391 23.96 -9.56 4.36
CA GLU A 391 23.00 -10.63 4.04
C GLU A 391 21.61 -10.38 4.63
#